data_AF-A0A953JYI9-F1
#
_entry.id   AF-A0A953JYI9-F1
#
_cell.length_a   1.000
_cell.length_b   1.000
_cell.length_c   1.000
_cell.angle_alpha   90.00
_cell.angle_beta   90.00
_cell.angle_gamma   90.00
#
_symmetry.space_group_name_H-M   'P 1'
#
loop_
_entity.id
_entity.type
_entity.pdbx_description
1 polymer ?
#
loop_
_entity_poly.entity_id
_entity_poly.type
_entity_poly.pdbx_seq_one_letter_code
_entity_poly.pdbx_strand_id
1 'polypeptide(L)'
;MVFVLNSIGAFFIAFIWLYYLRRLDVFHPEKWWALIATFLIGMCTPYFVLVAGPYIDETGFTLNGDILNDFLYSVFGIGFVEETAKIFPILLMMGIIKIADEPIDYIVFASASAIGFATTENILYFQQYGSDIMITRSLLSGLGHILDTSIVAYGFVVYKFRPNINPILHFLFFLLMAALTHGLYDFFLINSSFEGIGFFLTLFCYFIFVEIWSTINNNCLNNSPHFNKKIVIDSEKLQRELFILFGILLAYQVFCVYLQEDLRLQFKGIPFDFVLMGIVAFIVVIRISRFKLVPGRWIPVRIRLPFKINNDEFGGLRLQVRGESFNEIHINQYLGKEVLLCAANPFKTKLGKPLEAYIDDKLFLLYDTTYFQARLKEPIPFSEYENQVILLKPKTGGITSFRNNEPIAYLLLIKKDHIISHQDPPKAFGLLETIVIREK
;
A
#
# COMPACT_ATOMS: atom_id res chain seq x y z
N MET A 1 -31.55 7.44 -16.41
CA MET A 1 -30.21 7.67 -16.99
C MET A 1 -29.19 7.99 -15.90
N VAL A 2 -29.41 9.03 -15.08
CA VAL A 2 -28.49 9.46 -14.00
C VAL A 2 -28.13 8.34 -13.02
N PHE A 3 -29.13 7.61 -12.51
CA PHE A 3 -28.91 6.47 -11.61
C PHE A 3 -27.93 5.42 -12.19
N VAL A 4 -28.09 5.10 -13.47
CA VAL A 4 -27.25 4.12 -14.17
C VAL A 4 -25.81 4.62 -14.30
N LEU A 5 -25.61 5.90 -14.68
CA LEU A 5 -24.28 6.50 -14.79
C LEU A 5 -23.55 6.52 -13.44
N ASN A 6 -24.23 6.96 -12.40
CA ASN A 6 -23.66 7.00 -11.05
C ASN A 6 -23.32 5.59 -10.54
N SER A 7 -24.17 4.61 -10.83
CA SER A 7 -23.91 3.20 -10.49
C SER A 7 -22.67 2.66 -11.21
N ILE A 8 -22.54 2.93 -12.51
CA ILE A 8 -21.34 2.55 -13.28
C ILE A 8 -20.08 3.17 -12.66
N GLY A 9 -20.13 4.45 -12.27
CA GLY A 9 -19.02 5.12 -11.58
C GLY A 9 -18.65 4.42 -10.27
N ALA A 10 -19.63 4.10 -9.43
CA ALA A 10 -19.39 3.40 -8.16
C ALA A 10 -18.78 1.99 -8.36
N PHE A 11 -19.29 1.21 -9.32
CA PHE A 11 -18.71 -0.09 -9.65
C PHE A 11 -17.32 0.02 -10.28
N PHE A 12 -17.04 1.09 -11.03
CA PHE A 12 -15.70 1.33 -11.55
C PHE A 12 -14.70 1.62 -10.44
N ILE A 13 -15.08 2.41 -9.42
CA ILE A 13 -14.28 2.62 -8.20
C ILE A 13 -14.01 1.28 -7.50
N ALA A 14 -15.03 0.45 -7.34
CA ALA A 14 -14.89 -0.89 -6.75
C ALA A 14 -13.89 -1.75 -7.53
N PHE A 15 -13.99 -1.73 -8.86
CA PHE A 15 -13.07 -2.44 -9.75
C PHE A 15 -11.62 -1.99 -9.56
N ILE A 16 -11.35 -0.69 -9.47
CA ILE A 16 -9.99 -0.15 -9.25
C ILE A 16 -9.37 -0.75 -7.99
N TRP A 17 -10.11 -0.73 -6.89
CA TRP A 17 -9.60 -1.21 -5.61
C TRP A 17 -9.52 -2.73 -5.53
N LEU A 18 -10.49 -3.47 -6.07
CA LEU A 18 -10.41 -4.94 -6.17
C LEU A 18 -9.25 -5.38 -7.06
N TYR A 19 -9.01 -4.67 -8.17
CA TYR A 19 -7.86 -4.91 -9.04
C TYR A 19 -6.55 -4.70 -8.28
N TYR A 20 -6.43 -3.59 -7.53
CA TYR A 20 -5.27 -3.32 -6.70
C TYR A 20 -5.00 -4.42 -5.66
N LEU A 21 -6.04 -4.83 -4.89
CA LEU A 21 -5.91 -5.89 -3.89
C LEU A 21 -5.44 -7.21 -4.52
N ARG A 22 -5.97 -7.53 -5.71
CA ARG A 22 -5.57 -8.74 -6.42
C ARG A 22 -4.10 -8.74 -6.85
N ARG A 23 -3.51 -7.55 -7.05
CA ARG A 23 -2.09 -7.36 -7.39
C ARG A 23 -1.20 -7.32 -6.17
N LEU A 24 -1.76 -7.03 -5.00
CA LEU A 24 -1.06 -6.99 -3.73
C LEU A 24 -0.79 -8.40 -3.19
N ASP A 25 -1.75 -9.31 -3.38
CA ASP A 25 -1.62 -10.73 -3.07
C ASP A 25 -0.75 -11.43 -4.12
N VAL A 26 0.55 -11.57 -3.82
CA VAL A 26 1.58 -12.00 -4.77
C VAL A 26 2.07 -13.44 -4.59
N PHE A 27 1.89 -14.04 -3.41
CA PHE A 27 2.47 -15.35 -3.10
C PHE A 27 1.49 -16.47 -3.39
N HIS A 28 0.28 -16.40 -2.85
CA HIS A 28 -0.74 -17.43 -3.06
C HIS A 28 -2.12 -16.81 -3.35
N PRO A 29 -2.34 -16.33 -4.58
CA PRO A 29 -3.47 -15.45 -4.79
C PRO A 29 -4.85 -16.09 -4.70
N GLU A 30 -5.75 -15.41 -4.00
CA GLU A 30 -7.10 -15.89 -3.75
C GLU A 30 -7.97 -16.05 -5.00
N LYS A 31 -8.94 -16.98 -4.91
CA LYS A 31 -9.88 -17.27 -6.01
C LYS A 31 -10.86 -16.12 -6.19
N TRP A 32 -11.09 -15.72 -7.45
CA TRP A 32 -12.00 -14.61 -7.78
C TRP A 32 -13.40 -14.76 -7.21
N TRP A 33 -13.96 -15.97 -7.17
CA TRP A 33 -15.31 -16.17 -6.63
C TRP A 33 -15.39 -15.78 -5.15
N ALA A 34 -14.32 -15.99 -4.37
CA ALA A 34 -14.29 -15.69 -2.94
C ALA A 34 -14.25 -14.18 -2.71
N LEU A 35 -13.42 -13.47 -3.48
CA LEU A 35 -13.37 -12.00 -3.49
C LEU A 35 -14.72 -11.39 -3.89
N ILE A 36 -15.31 -11.89 -4.99
CA ILE A 36 -16.60 -11.41 -5.49
C ILE A 36 -17.72 -11.71 -4.49
N ALA A 37 -17.76 -12.90 -3.90
CA ALA A 37 -18.76 -13.25 -2.88
C ALA A 37 -18.64 -12.31 -1.67
N THR A 38 -17.41 -12.07 -1.18
CA THR A 38 -17.16 -11.15 -0.06
C THR A 38 -17.61 -9.73 -0.37
N PHE A 39 -17.28 -9.25 -1.57
CA PHE A 39 -17.72 -7.96 -2.08
C PHE A 39 -19.25 -7.85 -2.12
N LEU A 40 -19.95 -8.85 -2.69
CA LEU A 40 -21.41 -8.83 -2.80
C LEU A 40 -22.10 -8.87 -1.44
N ILE A 41 -21.59 -9.66 -0.48
CA ILE A 41 -22.12 -9.65 0.89
C ILE A 41 -21.84 -8.29 1.54
N GLY A 42 -20.65 -7.73 1.32
CA GLY A 42 -20.28 -6.37 1.75
C GLY A 42 -21.26 -5.31 1.23
N MET A 43 -21.70 -5.39 -0.02
CA MET A 43 -22.72 -4.48 -0.57
C MET A 43 -24.05 -4.51 0.18
N CYS A 44 -24.38 -5.64 0.83
CA CYS A 44 -25.57 -5.77 1.65
C CYS A 44 -25.40 -5.17 3.06
N THR A 45 -24.16 -4.93 3.51
CA THR A 45 -23.90 -4.52 4.89
C THR A 45 -24.40 -3.11 5.27
N PRO A 46 -24.40 -2.11 4.38
CA PRO A 46 -25.02 -0.80 4.66
C PRO A 46 -26.50 -0.87 5.03
N TYR A 47 -27.25 -1.85 4.53
CA TYR A 47 -28.66 -1.99 4.90
C TYR A 47 -28.86 -2.31 6.38
N PHE A 48 -27.91 -2.99 7.04
CA PHE A 48 -27.95 -3.16 8.49
C PHE A 48 -27.76 -1.85 9.22
N VAL A 49 -26.87 -0.98 8.73
CA VAL A 49 -26.62 0.35 9.29
C VAL A 49 -27.85 1.24 9.17
N LEU A 50 -28.50 1.23 7.99
CA LEU A 50 -29.74 1.97 7.76
C LEU A 50 -30.89 1.54 8.69
N VAL A 51 -30.94 0.26 9.07
CA VAL A 51 -31.92 -0.25 10.03
C VAL A 51 -31.53 0.11 11.47
N ALA A 52 -30.24 0.11 11.80
CA ALA A 52 -29.75 0.41 13.14
C ALA A 52 -29.85 1.90 13.51
N GLY A 53 -29.61 2.80 12.55
CA GLY A 53 -29.57 4.26 12.76
C GLY A 53 -30.77 4.82 13.52
N PRO A 54 -32.02 4.59 13.09
CA PRO A 54 -33.20 5.11 13.78
C PRO A 54 -33.30 4.70 15.26
N TYR A 55 -32.89 3.48 15.61
CA TYR A 55 -32.90 3.01 17.00
C TYR A 55 -31.83 3.70 17.85
N ILE A 56 -30.69 4.07 17.25
CA ILE A 56 -29.66 4.86 17.92
C ILE A 56 -30.19 6.28 18.15
N ASP A 57 -30.81 6.88 17.14
CA ASP A 57 -31.38 8.22 17.24
C ASP A 57 -32.48 8.32 18.32
N GLU A 58 -33.30 7.27 18.47
CA GLU A 58 -34.33 7.17 19.53
C GLU A 58 -33.74 7.24 20.95
N THR A 59 -32.46 6.90 21.15
CA THR A 59 -31.79 7.04 22.46
C THR A 59 -31.46 8.49 22.81
N GLY A 60 -31.66 9.43 21.87
CA GLY A 60 -31.22 10.82 21.98
C GLY A 60 -29.74 11.02 21.67
N PHE A 61 -29.02 9.95 21.29
CA PHE A 61 -27.64 10.04 20.83
C PHE A 61 -27.60 10.43 19.35
N THR A 62 -27.71 11.73 19.10
CA THR A 62 -27.71 12.32 17.75
C THR A 62 -26.70 13.46 17.66
N LEU A 63 -26.35 13.86 16.44
CA LEU A 63 -25.58 15.09 16.21
C LEU A 63 -26.30 16.31 16.79
N ASN A 64 -25.57 17.17 17.50
CA ASN A 64 -26.12 18.38 18.12
C ASN A 64 -25.18 19.59 18.05
N GLY A 65 -24.01 19.46 17.42
CA GLY A 65 -23.02 20.52 17.25
C GLY A 65 -21.99 20.60 18.38
N ASP A 66 -22.24 19.98 19.54
CA ASP A 66 -21.24 19.88 20.60
C ASP A 66 -20.07 18.99 20.17
N ILE A 67 -18.85 19.47 20.40
CA ILE A 67 -17.61 18.81 19.94
C ILE A 67 -17.49 17.39 20.51
N LEU A 68 -17.74 17.20 21.81
CA LEU A 68 -17.58 15.90 22.44
C LEU A 68 -18.70 14.95 22.01
N ASN A 69 -19.94 15.43 21.99
CA ASN A 69 -21.08 14.64 21.54
C ASN A 69 -20.91 14.17 20.10
N ASP A 70 -20.62 15.07 19.17
CA ASP A 70 -20.51 14.74 17.75
C ASP A 70 -19.29 13.85 17.47
N PHE A 71 -18.20 14.01 18.23
CA PHE A 71 -17.06 13.10 18.17
C PHE A 71 -17.46 11.68 18.61
N LEU A 72 -18.13 11.56 19.77
CA LEU A 72 -18.60 10.27 20.26
C LEU A 72 -19.62 9.66 19.29
N TYR A 73 -20.53 10.45 18.73
CA TYR A 73 -21.51 9.99 17.75
C TYR A 73 -20.84 9.49 16.48
N SER A 74 -19.85 10.23 15.97
CA SER A 74 -19.08 9.80 14.79
C SER A 74 -18.32 8.49 15.04
N VAL A 75 -17.76 8.30 16.24
CA VAL A 75 -17.03 7.07 16.60
C VAL A 75 -17.96 5.89 16.89
N PHE A 76 -18.98 6.07 17.72
CA PHE A 76 -19.81 4.98 18.24
C PHE A 76 -21.15 4.82 17.52
N GLY A 77 -21.77 5.92 17.09
CA GLY A 77 -23.03 5.92 16.35
C GLY A 77 -22.84 5.55 14.88
N ILE A 78 -21.76 6.04 14.26
CA ILE A 78 -21.44 5.76 12.85
C ILE A 78 -20.33 4.69 12.77
N GLY A 79 -19.08 5.06 13.06
CA GLY A 79 -17.91 4.23 12.78
C GLY A 79 -17.98 2.82 13.38
N PHE A 80 -18.33 2.70 14.67
CA PHE A 80 -18.43 1.39 15.33
C PHE A 80 -19.50 0.50 14.72
N VAL A 81 -20.68 1.05 14.41
CA VAL A 81 -21.79 0.31 13.82
C VAL A 81 -21.43 -0.16 12.42
N GLU A 82 -20.86 0.73 11.60
CA GLU A 82 -20.48 0.40 10.25
C GLU A 82 -19.34 -0.61 10.19
N GLU A 83 -18.26 -0.42 10.95
CA GLU A 83 -17.13 -1.35 10.96
C GLU A 83 -17.55 -2.72 11.51
N THR A 84 -18.47 -2.76 12.49
CA THR A 84 -19.07 -4.02 12.95
C THR A 84 -19.84 -4.73 11.83
N ALA A 85 -20.63 -4.00 11.05
CA ALA A 85 -21.35 -4.57 9.91
C ALA A 85 -20.39 -5.12 8.82
N LYS A 86 -19.32 -4.38 8.52
CA LYS A 86 -18.29 -4.77 7.53
C LYS A 86 -17.47 -5.99 7.93
N ILE A 87 -17.45 -6.37 9.22
CA ILE A 87 -16.75 -7.57 9.69
C ILE A 87 -17.50 -8.87 9.36
N PHE A 88 -18.82 -8.82 9.20
CA PHE A 88 -19.63 -10.02 8.98
C PHE A 88 -19.15 -10.89 7.80
N PRO A 89 -18.87 -10.33 6.59
CA PRO A 89 -18.32 -11.12 5.48
C PRO A 89 -16.98 -11.75 5.82
N ILE A 90 -16.14 -11.07 6.59
CA ILE A 90 -14.83 -11.58 7.02
C ILE A 90 -15.04 -12.82 7.90
N LEU A 91 -15.88 -12.75 8.93
CA LEU A 91 -16.13 -13.89 9.82
C LEU A 91 -16.69 -15.10 9.06
N LEU A 92 -17.51 -14.87 8.04
CA LEU A 92 -18.00 -15.93 7.15
C LEU A 92 -16.87 -16.58 6.35
N MET A 93 -16.08 -15.80 5.61
CA MET A 93 -15.00 -16.32 4.75
C MET A 93 -13.90 -17.01 5.57
N MET A 94 -13.57 -16.44 6.72
CA MET A 94 -12.43 -16.85 7.53
C MET A 94 -12.78 -17.93 8.56
N GLY A 95 -13.92 -17.79 9.23
CA GLY A 95 -14.34 -18.70 10.30
C GLY A 95 -15.09 -19.92 9.80
N ILE A 96 -16.00 -19.73 8.84
CA ILE A 96 -16.89 -20.79 8.34
C ILE A 96 -16.27 -21.46 7.11
N ILE A 97 -15.94 -20.68 6.08
CA ILE A 97 -15.41 -21.22 4.81
C ILE A 97 -13.92 -21.61 4.96
N LYS A 98 -13.18 -20.92 5.83
CA LYS A 98 -11.76 -21.18 6.15
C LYS A 98 -10.85 -21.14 4.92
N ILE A 99 -11.06 -20.14 4.06
CA ILE A 99 -10.33 -20.04 2.79
C ILE A 99 -8.94 -19.41 2.93
N ALA A 100 -8.79 -18.46 3.86
CA ALA A 100 -7.54 -17.73 4.06
C ALA A 100 -6.42 -18.59 4.64
N ASP A 101 -5.29 -18.64 3.95
CA ASP A 101 -4.09 -19.38 4.35
C ASP A 101 -2.88 -18.48 4.64
N GLU A 102 -2.89 -17.23 4.18
CA GLU A 102 -1.87 -16.22 4.42
C GLU A 102 -2.36 -15.04 5.29
N PRO A 103 -1.44 -14.31 5.96
CA PRO A 103 -1.81 -13.09 6.67
C PRO A 103 -2.43 -12.01 5.78
N ILE A 104 -2.00 -11.92 4.51
CA ILE A 104 -2.48 -10.88 3.59
C ILE A 104 -3.94 -11.12 3.19
N ASP A 105 -4.40 -12.37 3.14
CA ASP A 105 -5.78 -12.75 2.80
C ASP A 105 -6.80 -12.13 3.75
N TYR A 106 -6.47 -12.06 5.05
CA TYR A 106 -7.30 -11.38 6.06
C TYR A 106 -7.56 -9.94 5.63
N ILE A 107 -6.51 -9.23 5.22
CA ILE A 107 -6.60 -7.84 4.76
C ILE A 107 -7.36 -7.77 3.44
N VAL A 108 -7.12 -8.67 2.50
CA VAL A 108 -7.78 -8.71 1.19
C VAL A 108 -9.29 -8.94 1.32
N PHE A 109 -9.73 -9.91 2.13
CA PHE A 109 -11.16 -10.14 2.36
C PHE A 109 -11.83 -9.00 3.12
N ALA A 110 -11.16 -8.42 4.11
CA ALA A 110 -11.65 -7.24 4.82
C ALA A 110 -11.82 -6.04 3.88
N SER A 111 -10.83 -5.82 3.03
CA SER A 111 -10.85 -4.77 2.02
C SER A 111 -11.95 -5.02 0.98
N ALA A 112 -12.17 -6.27 0.54
CA ALA A 112 -13.26 -6.62 -0.37
C ALA A 112 -14.64 -6.36 0.25
N SER A 113 -14.82 -6.69 1.54
CA SER A 113 -16.02 -6.35 2.31
C SER A 113 -16.27 -4.84 2.36
N ALA A 114 -15.22 -4.08 2.71
CA ALA A 114 -15.26 -2.62 2.76
C ALA A 114 -15.56 -1.98 1.40
N ILE A 115 -14.98 -2.49 0.31
CA ILE A 115 -15.27 -2.04 -1.05
C ILE A 115 -16.74 -2.29 -1.40
N GLY A 116 -17.30 -3.44 -1.00
CA GLY A 116 -18.72 -3.74 -1.15
C GLY A 116 -19.59 -2.69 -0.47
N PHE A 117 -19.32 -2.44 0.82
CA PHE A 117 -20.02 -1.41 1.59
C PHE A 117 -19.94 -0.04 0.91
N ALA A 118 -18.72 0.41 0.60
CA ALA A 118 -18.44 1.70 -0.01
C ALA A 118 -19.08 1.84 -1.40
N THR A 119 -19.30 0.74 -2.13
CA THR A 119 -19.97 0.78 -3.44
C THR A 119 -21.42 1.18 -3.30
N THR A 120 -22.16 0.54 -2.40
CA THR A 120 -23.56 0.89 -2.11
C THR A 120 -23.65 2.32 -1.61
N GLU A 121 -22.77 2.72 -0.70
CA GLU A 121 -22.73 4.08 -0.16
C GLU A 121 -22.41 5.12 -1.26
N ASN A 122 -21.41 4.87 -2.11
CA ASN A 122 -21.07 5.73 -3.24
C ASN A 122 -22.25 5.91 -4.19
N ILE A 123 -23.04 4.86 -4.47
CA ILE A 123 -24.26 4.99 -5.30
C ILE A 123 -25.21 6.00 -4.68
N LEU A 124 -25.47 5.91 -3.37
CA LEU A 124 -26.36 6.81 -2.63
C LEU A 124 -25.82 8.24 -2.63
N TYR A 125 -24.53 8.43 -2.33
CA TYR A 125 -23.90 9.75 -2.32
C TYR A 125 -23.90 10.40 -3.70
N PHE A 126 -23.64 9.65 -4.78
CA PHE A 126 -23.68 10.22 -6.12
C PHE A 126 -25.10 10.59 -6.55
N GLN A 127 -26.14 9.90 -6.06
CA GLN A 127 -27.53 10.34 -6.27
C GLN A 127 -27.84 11.64 -5.52
N GLN A 128 -27.32 11.78 -4.30
CA GLN A 128 -27.66 12.89 -3.43
C GLN A 128 -26.87 14.17 -3.74
N TYR A 129 -25.58 14.04 -4.01
CA TYR A 129 -24.65 15.16 -4.09
C TYR A 129 -24.11 15.43 -5.50
N GLY A 130 -24.29 14.49 -6.44
CA GLY A 130 -23.80 14.62 -7.81
C GLY A 130 -22.62 13.70 -8.12
N SER A 131 -22.26 13.64 -9.41
CA SER A 131 -21.14 12.81 -9.90
C SER A 131 -19.78 13.49 -9.80
N ASP A 132 -19.73 14.78 -9.48
CA ASP A 132 -18.53 15.60 -9.29
C ASP A 132 -17.65 15.16 -8.11
N ILE A 133 -18.21 14.44 -7.15
CA ILE A 133 -17.46 13.92 -5.99
C ILE A 133 -16.85 12.53 -6.22
N MET A 134 -16.99 11.93 -7.42
CA MET A 134 -16.54 10.56 -7.71
C MET A 134 -15.06 10.32 -7.38
N ILE A 135 -14.15 11.17 -7.86
CA ILE A 135 -12.71 11.02 -7.62
C ILE A 135 -12.35 11.22 -6.15
N THR A 136 -12.98 12.20 -5.49
CA THR A 136 -12.78 12.50 -4.07
C THR A 136 -13.22 11.33 -3.21
N ARG A 137 -14.42 10.80 -3.45
CA ARG A 137 -14.93 9.62 -2.74
C ARG A 137 -14.12 8.37 -3.08
N SER A 138 -13.67 8.19 -4.31
CA SER A 138 -12.82 7.04 -4.68
C SER A 138 -11.52 6.99 -3.89
N LEU A 139 -10.85 8.13 -3.72
CA LEU A 139 -9.54 8.22 -3.08
C LEU A 139 -9.66 8.31 -1.56
N LEU A 140 -10.56 9.13 -1.04
CA LEU A 140 -10.68 9.40 0.39
C LEU A 140 -11.60 8.39 1.09
N SER A 141 -12.91 8.43 0.85
CA SER A 141 -13.87 7.54 1.53
C SER A 141 -13.68 6.07 1.12
N GLY A 142 -13.58 5.76 -0.16
CA GLY A 142 -13.45 4.40 -0.67
C GLY A 142 -12.19 3.70 -0.16
N LEU A 143 -11.03 4.36 -0.21
CA LEU A 143 -9.84 3.83 0.44
C LEU A 143 -9.98 3.89 1.96
N GLY A 144 -10.57 4.94 2.54
CA GLY A 144 -10.85 5.07 3.97
C GLY A 144 -11.50 3.82 4.57
N HIS A 145 -12.62 3.37 4.01
CA HIS A 145 -13.27 2.12 4.45
C HIS A 145 -12.35 0.91 4.36
N ILE A 146 -11.54 0.80 3.29
CA ILE A 146 -10.54 -0.26 3.16
C ILE A 146 -9.53 -0.19 4.30
N LEU A 147 -9.01 1.00 4.61
CA LEU A 147 -8.03 1.22 5.67
C LEU A 147 -8.62 0.84 7.04
N ASP A 148 -9.83 1.31 7.33
CA ASP A 148 -10.51 1.14 8.62
C ASP A 148 -10.83 -0.33 8.89
N THR A 149 -11.53 -1.00 7.97
CA THR A 149 -11.89 -2.41 8.15
C THR A 149 -10.64 -3.32 8.18
N SER A 150 -9.57 -2.95 7.47
CA SER A 150 -8.29 -3.66 7.53
C SER A 150 -7.62 -3.62 8.90
N ILE A 151 -7.88 -2.60 9.74
CA ILE A 151 -7.35 -2.55 11.11
C ILE A 151 -7.88 -3.74 11.91
N VAL A 152 -9.17 -4.03 11.80
CA VAL A 152 -9.80 -5.18 12.46
C VAL A 152 -9.19 -6.49 11.97
N ALA A 153 -9.03 -6.61 10.66
CA ALA A 153 -8.44 -7.79 10.03
C ALA A 153 -6.99 -8.04 10.47
N TYR A 154 -6.21 -6.97 10.60
CA TYR A 154 -4.87 -7.05 11.15
C TYR A 154 -4.85 -7.50 12.62
N GLY A 155 -5.90 -7.18 13.39
CA GLY A 155 -6.11 -7.74 14.72
C GLY A 155 -6.12 -9.28 14.72
N PHE A 156 -6.85 -9.91 13.79
CA PHE A 156 -6.85 -11.37 13.64
C PHE A 156 -5.48 -11.92 13.25
N VAL A 157 -4.76 -11.22 12.36
CA VAL A 157 -3.39 -11.57 11.97
C VAL A 157 -2.47 -11.54 13.20
N VAL A 158 -2.44 -10.44 13.93
CA VAL A 158 -1.58 -10.29 15.13
C VAL A 158 -1.89 -11.36 16.17
N TYR A 159 -3.17 -11.67 16.37
CA TYR A 159 -3.59 -12.72 17.30
C TYR A 159 -3.04 -14.09 16.91
N LYS A 160 -3.08 -14.45 15.61
CA LYS A 160 -2.54 -15.71 15.09
C LYS A 160 -1.03 -15.87 15.37
N PHE A 161 -0.27 -14.78 15.36
CA PHE A 161 1.17 -14.78 15.69
C PHE A 161 1.48 -14.56 17.18
N ARG A 162 0.50 -14.16 18.00
CA ARG A 162 0.64 -13.91 19.44
C ARG A 162 -0.58 -14.42 20.23
N PRO A 163 -0.77 -15.75 20.34
CA PRO A 163 -2.01 -16.33 20.86
C PRO A 163 -2.24 -16.16 22.38
N ASN A 164 -1.24 -15.71 23.14
CA ASN A 164 -1.32 -15.59 24.60
C ASN A 164 -2.10 -14.37 25.12
N ILE A 165 -2.96 -13.78 24.29
CA ILE A 165 -3.76 -12.59 24.59
C ILE A 165 -5.23 -13.00 24.68
N ASN A 166 -6.05 -12.31 25.48
CA ASN A 166 -7.49 -12.56 25.50
C ASN A 166 -8.10 -12.23 24.11
N PRO A 167 -8.73 -13.19 23.40
CA PRO A 167 -9.18 -12.99 22.03
C PRO A 167 -10.28 -11.94 21.91
N ILE A 168 -11.19 -11.86 22.88
CA ILE A 168 -12.32 -10.92 22.86
C ILE A 168 -11.83 -9.50 23.08
N LEU A 169 -11.01 -9.27 24.10
CA LEU A 169 -10.45 -7.94 24.37
C LEU A 169 -9.56 -7.46 23.23
N HIS A 170 -8.79 -8.38 22.62
CA HIS A 170 -7.96 -8.07 21.46
C HIS A 170 -8.81 -7.68 20.24
N PHE A 171 -9.85 -8.44 19.93
CA PHE A 171 -10.79 -8.09 18.86
C PHE A 171 -11.47 -6.74 19.10
N LEU A 172 -12.00 -6.52 20.30
CA LEU A 172 -12.65 -5.25 20.67
C LEU A 172 -11.70 -4.06 20.60
N PHE A 173 -10.43 -4.24 20.96
CA PHE A 173 -9.42 -3.19 20.82
C PHE A 173 -9.24 -2.79 19.34
N PHE A 174 -9.06 -3.74 18.43
CA PHE A 174 -8.88 -3.43 17.01
C PHE A 174 -10.17 -2.90 16.35
N LEU A 175 -11.34 -3.38 16.78
CA LEU A 175 -12.63 -2.81 16.37
C LEU A 175 -12.77 -1.36 16.83
N LEU A 176 -12.43 -1.06 18.08
CA LEU A 176 -12.47 0.30 18.60
C LEU A 176 -11.47 1.21 17.87
N MET A 177 -10.30 0.69 17.51
CA MET A 177 -9.33 1.45 16.70
C MET A 177 -9.88 1.76 15.31
N ALA A 178 -10.52 0.79 14.64
CA ALA A 178 -11.18 1.02 13.35
C ALA A 178 -12.34 2.03 13.45
N ALA A 179 -13.17 1.90 14.48
CA ALA A 179 -14.26 2.83 14.77
C ALA A 179 -13.73 4.25 15.05
N LEU A 180 -12.60 4.37 15.75
CA LEU A 180 -11.95 5.65 16.04
C LEU A 180 -11.39 6.30 14.77
N THR A 181 -10.73 5.53 13.89
CA THR A 181 -10.17 6.08 12.65
C THR A 181 -11.27 6.52 11.68
N HIS A 182 -12.33 5.72 11.53
CA HIS A 182 -13.54 6.07 10.80
C HIS A 182 -14.21 7.31 11.41
N GLY A 183 -14.49 7.28 12.71
CA GLY A 183 -15.15 8.39 13.40
C GLY A 183 -14.36 9.69 13.36
N LEU A 184 -13.02 9.65 13.36
CA LEU A 184 -12.20 10.85 13.16
C LEU A 184 -12.35 11.42 11.75
N TYR A 185 -12.49 10.58 10.73
CA TYR A 185 -12.73 11.01 9.35
C TYR A 185 -14.07 11.75 9.26
N ASP A 186 -15.13 11.15 9.80
CA ASP A 186 -16.47 11.75 9.76
C ASP A 186 -16.59 13.00 10.63
N PHE A 187 -16.06 12.94 11.85
CA PHE A 187 -16.16 14.02 12.82
C PHE A 187 -15.63 15.35 12.28
N PHE A 188 -14.44 15.33 11.66
CA PHE A 188 -13.85 16.55 11.09
C PHE A 188 -14.61 17.08 9.88
N LEU A 189 -15.39 16.24 9.17
CA LEU A 189 -16.23 16.68 8.05
C LEU A 189 -17.62 17.15 8.50
N ILE A 190 -18.15 16.58 9.59
CA ILE A 190 -19.53 16.80 10.05
C ILE A 190 -19.63 17.96 11.04
N ASN A 191 -18.75 18.04 12.03
CA ASN A 191 -18.92 19.01 13.12
C ASN A 191 -18.62 20.44 12.66
N SER A 192 -19.57 21.35 12.87
CA SER A 192 -19.50 22.74 12.41
C SER A 192 -18.35 23.54 13.05
N SER A 193 -17.80 23.11 14.18
CA SER A 193 -16.66 23.80 14.81
C SER A 193 -15.37 23.73 13.98
N PHE A 194 -15.29 22.77 13.05
CA PHE A 194 -14.15 22.59 12.15
C PHE A 194 -14.45 23.06 10.72
N GLU A 195 -15.54 23.80 10.50
CA GLU A 195 -15.86 24.37 9.19
C GLU A 195 -14.65 25.15 8.64
N GLY A 196 -14.29 24.90 7.37
CA GLY A 196 -13.14 25.49 6.69
C GLY A 196 -11.79 24.79 6.88
N ILE A 197 -11.52 24.15 8.03
CA ILE A 197 -10.26 23.39 8.26
C ILE A 197 -10.46 21.87 8.30
N GLY A 198 -11.69 21.40 8.52
CA GLY A 198 -12.07 20.01 8.73
C GLY A 198 -11.61 19.09 7.61
N PHE A 199 -11.72 19.54 6.36
CA PHE A 199 -11.20 18.80 5.20
C PHE A 199 -9.69 18.54 5.30
N PHE A 200 -8.89 19.53 5.70
CA PHE A 200 -7.44 19.39 5.82
C PHE A 200 -7.04 18.52 7.02
N LEU A 201 -7.80 18.58 8.13
CA LEU A 201 -7.62 17.68 9.27
C LEU A 201 -7.91 16.23 8.89
N THR A 202 -9.02 16.02 8.17
CA THR A 202 -9.40 14.72 7.61
C THR A 202 -8.30 14.18 6.70
N LEU A 203 -7.78 15.00 5.79
CA LEU A 203 -6.70 14.62 4.88
C LEU A 203 -5.40 14.27 5.63
N PHE A 204 -5.08 15.02 6.69
CA PHE A 204 -3.92 14.75 7.54
C PHE A 204 -4.04 13.38 8.25
N CYS A 205 -5.20 13.11 8.87
CA CYS A 205 -5.50 11.82 9.50
C CYS A 205 -5.47 10.68 8.47
N TYR A 206 -6.12 10.87 7.33
CA TYR A 206 -6.14 9.92 6.22
C TYR A 206 -4.72 9.53 5.77
N PHE A 207 -3.81 10.49 5.61
CA PHE A 207 -2.43 10.19 5.24
C PHE A 207 -1.69 9.35 6.28
N ILE A 208 -1.92 9.60 7.57
CA ILE A 208 -1.38 8.77 8.65
C ILE A 208 -1.92 7.34 8.52
N PHE A 209 -3.22 7.19 8.25
CA PHE A 209 -3.86 5.88 8.09
C PHE A 209 -3.34 5.13 6.86
N VAL A 210 -3.09 5.81 5.74
CA VAL A 210 -2.42 5.23 4.56
C VAL A 210 -1.03 4.68 4.91
N GLU A 211 -0.24 5.38 5.74
CA GLU A 211 1.08 4.90 6.18
C GLU A 211 0.97 3.68 7.12
N ILE A 212 0.01 3.71 8.04
CA ILE A 212 -0.27 2.60 8.96
C ILE A 212 -0.67 1.35 8.16
N TRP A 213 -1.63 1.49 7.27
CA TRP A 213 -2.13 0.41 6.43
C TRP A 213 -1.06 -0.14 5.48
N SER A 214 -0.23 0.74 4.89
CA SER A 214 0.92 0.29 4.10
C SER A 214 1.92 -0.52 4.92
N THR A 215 2.08 -0.21 6.21
CA THR A 215 2.93 -0.98 7.13
C THR A 215 2.30 -2.32 7.51
N ILE A 216 0.98 -2.33 7.73
CA ILE A 216 0.17 -3.55 7.96
C ILE A 216 0.32 -4.53 6.80
N ASN A 217 0.12 -4.08 5.56
CA ASN A 217 0.27 -4.93 4.38
C ASN A 217 1.69 -5.46 4.24
N ASN A 218 2.71 -4.61 4.46
CA ASN A 218 4.10 -5.06 4.39
C ASN A 218 4.40 -6.15 5.44
N ASN A 219 3.88 -6.00 6.66
CA ASN A 219 4.01 -7.03 7.70
C ASN A 219 3.30 -8.33 7.31
N CYS A 220 2.10 -8.25 6.72
CA CYS A 220 1.35 -9.42 6.29
C CYS A 220 2.09 -10.18 5.17
N LEU A 221 2.59 -9.45 4.17
CA LEU A 221 3.39 -10.01 3.08
C LEU A 221 4.71 -10.63 3.58
N ASN A 222 5.40 -9.96 4.50
CA ASN A 222 6.66 -10.47 5.08
C ASN A 222 6.50 -11.77 5.86
N ASN A 223 5.31 -12.02 6.42
CA ASN A 223 5.03 -13.18 7.26
C ASN A 223 4.14 -14.21 6.56
N SER A 224 4.06 -14.16 5.23
CA SER A 224 3.41 -15.18 4.42
C SER A 224 4.13 -16.53 4.57
N PRO A 225 3.39 -17.65 4.74
CA PRO A 225 3.98 -18.99 4.73
C PRO A 225 4.45 -19.41 3.33
N HIS A 226 3.92 -18.80 2.25
CA HIS A 226 4.32 -19.04 0.87
C HIS A 226 5.40 -18.05 0.37
N PHE A 227 6.07 -17.35 1.28
CA PHE A 227 7.07 -16.33 0.93
C PHE A 227 8.16 -16.89 0.02
N ASN A 228 8.35 -16.24 -1.13
CA ASN A 228 9.39 -16.58 -2.10
C ASN A 228 10.24 -15.35 -2.40
N LYS A 229 11.56 -15.43 -2.10
CA LYS A 229 12.52 -14.34 -2.34
C LYS A 229 12.62 -13.90 -3.81
N LYS A 230 12.25 -14.77 -4.76
CA LYS A 230 12.20 -14.45 -6.21
C LYS A 230 11.02 -13.56 -6.59
N ILE A 231 9.94 -13.60 -5.81
CA ILE A 231 8.75 -12.78 -6.05
C ILE A 231 8.98 -11.40 -5.46
N VAL A 232 8.76 -10.37 -6.26
CA VAL A 232 8.81 -8.96 -5.87
C VAL A 232 7.63 -8.23 -6.52
N ILE A 233 7.16 -7.17 -5.84
CA ILE A 233 6.10 -6.32 -6.35
C ILE A 233 6.71 -5.31 -7.34
N ASP A 234 6.26 -5.35 -8.58
CA ASP A 234 6.61 -4.34 -9.58
C ASP A 234 5.87 -3.02 -9.31
N SER A 235 6.50 -2.19 -8.47
CA SER A 235 5.90 -0.94 -8.02
C SER A 235 5.61 0.03 -9.17
N GLU A 236 6.46 0.09 -10.20
CA GLU A 236 6.30 1.01 -11.34
C GLU A 236 5.15 0.59 -12.24
N LYS A 237 5.03 -0.71 -12.53
CA LYS A 237 3.90 -1.24 -13.29
C LYS A 237 2.59 -1.01 -12.55
N LEU A 238 2.54 -1.28 -11.25
CA LEU A 238 1.34 -1.09 -10.44
C LEU A 238 0.94 0.39 -10.37
N GLN A 239 1.91 1.30 -10.16
CA GLN A 239 1.66 2.75 -10.19
C GLN A 239 1.06 3.18 -11.53
N ARG A 240 1.67 2.76 -12.66
CA ARG A 240 1.19 3.10 -13.99
C ARG A 240 -0.24 2.59 -14.23
N GLU A 241 -0.53 1.34 -13.88
CA GLU A 241 -1.87 0.75 -14.01
C GLU A 241 -2.90 1.55 -13.20
N LEU A 242 -2.60 1.90 -11.94
CA LEU A 242 -3.49 2.69 -11.10
C LEU A 242 -3.69 4.12 -11.62
N PHE A 243 -2.63 4.81 -12.05
CA PHE A 243 -2.77 6.16 -12.62
C PHE A 243 -3.63 6.18 -13.89
N ILE A 244 -3.49 5.16 -14.74
CA ILE A 244 -4.36 5.01 -15.92
C ILE A 244 -5.82 4.83 -15.49
N LEU A 245 -6.07 3.94 -14.53
CA LEU A 245 -7.42 3.67 -14.05
C LEU A 245 -8.07 4.91 -13.39
N PHE A 246 -7.34 5.64 -12.55
CA PHE A 246 -7.82 6.91 -11.98
C PHE A 246 -8.01 7.99 -13.05
N GLY A 247 -7.17 8.02 -14.09
CA GLY A 247 -7.35 8.91 -15.24
C GLY A 247 -8.63 8.60 -16.03
N ILE A 248 -8.96 7.31 -16.21
CA ILE A 248 -10.23 6.89 -16.81
C ILE A 248 -11.42 7.27 -15.93
N LEU A 249 -11.32 7.06 -14.61
CA LEU A 249 -12.37 7.47 -13.67
C LEU A 249 -12.61 8.98 -13.74
N LEU A 250 -11.54 9.77 -13.83
CA LEU A 250 -11.63 11.22 -13.94
C LEU A 250 -12.33 11.64 -15.24
N ALA A 251 -11.96 11.03 -16.37
CA ALA A 251 -12.61 11.28 -17.65
C ALA A 251 -14.10 10.89 -17.61
N TYR A 252 -14.42 9.77 -16.94
CA TYR A 252 -15.80 9.31 -16.74
C TYR A 252 -16.61 10.27 -15.87
N GLN A 253 -16.03 10.78 -14.79
CA GLN A 253 -16.63 11.80 -13.93
C GLN A 253 -16.96 13.06 -14.75
N VAL A 254 -15.99 13.59 -15.51
CA VAL A 254 -16.21 14.78 -16.36
C VAL A 254 -17.33 14.54 -17.38
N PHE A 255 -17.40 13.33 -17.95
CA PHE A 255 -18.48 12.94 -18.84
C PHE A 255 -19.84 12.87 -18.13
N CYS A 256 -19.91 12.35 -16.91
CA CYS A 256 -21.15 12.30 -16.14
C CYS A 256 -21.65 13.71 -15.80
N VAL A 257 -20.76 14.58 -15.32
CA VAL A 257 -21.08 15.98 -15.02
C VAL A 257 -21.58 16.70 -16.28
N TYR A 258 -20.92 16.48 -17.42
CA TYR A 258 -21.34 17.03 -18.72
C TYR A 258 -22.77 16.64 -19.12
N LEU A 259 -23.19 15.40 -18.84
CA LEU A 259 -24.53 14.91 -19.17
C LEU A 259 -25.61 15.31 -18.15
N GLN A 260 -25.20 15.60 -16.91
CA GLN A 260 -26.10 15.85 -15.80
C GLN A 260 -26.37 17.34 -15.58
N GLU A 261 -25.44 18.23 -15.98
CA GLU A 261 -25.51 19.66 -15.75
C GLU A 261 -25.39 20.50 -17.03
N ASP A 262 -25.90 21.74 -17.02
CA ASP A 262 -25.79 22.69 -18.13
C ASP A 262 -24.38 23.32 -18.17
N LEU A 263 -23.60 22.98 -19.20
CA LEU A 263 -22.17 23.27 -19.42
C LEU A 263 -21.67 24.69 -19.16
N ARG A 264 -22.55 25.68 -19.13
CA ARG A 264 -22.16 27.11 -19.16
C ARG A 264 -21.68 27.66 -17.81
N LEU A 265 -21.89 26.94 -16.70
CA LEU A 265 -21.64 27.49 -15.36
C LEU A 265 -20.35 27.02 -14.66
N GLN A 266 -19.66 25.95 -15.09
CA GLN A 266 -18.55 25.38 -14.30
C GLN A 266 -17.14 25.45 -14.92
N PHE A 267 -16.96 25.55 -16.23
CA PHE A 267 -15.61 25.52 -16.85
C PHE A 267 -14.87 26.88 -16.85
N LYS A 268 -14.93 27.65 -15.76
CA LYS A 268 -14.06 28.82 -15.55
C LYS A 268 -12.74 28.44 -14.84
N GLY A 269 -12.07 27.39 -15.32
CA GLY A 269 -10.77 26.92 -14.81
C GLY A 269 -10.77 25.44 -14.38
N ILE A 270 -9.59 24.91 -14.07
CA ILE A 270 -9.46 23.60 -13.38
C ILE A 270 -9.82 23.85 -11.91
N PRO A 271 -10.87 23.21 -11.37
CA PRO A 271 -11.22 23.43 -9.97
C PRO A 271 -10.09 22.95 -9.06
N PHE A 272 -9.84 23.69 -7.97
CA PHE A 272 -8.78 23.40 -6.99
C PHE A 272 -8.82 21.93 -6.51
N ASP A 273 -10.01 21.38 -6.33
CA ASP A 273 -10.23 20.01 -5.86
C ASP A 273 -9.66 18.96 -6.82
N PHE A 274 -9.68 19.19 -8.14
CA PHE A 274 -9.06 18.28 -9.11
C PHE A 274 -7.55 18.21 -8.94
N VAL A 275 -6.92 19.39 -8.76
CA VAL A 275 -5.46 19.46 -8.54
C VAL A 275 -5.10 18.80 -7.22
N LEU A 276 -5.86 19.08 -6.17
CA LEU A 276 -5.64 18.51 -4.85
C LEU A 276 -5.80 16.98 -4.87
N MET A 277 -6.87 16.46 -5.47
CA MET A 277 -7.08 15.01 -5.61
C MET A 277 -6.01 14.36 -6.49
N GLY A 278 -5.49 15.05 -7.50
CA GLY A 278 -4.33 14.58 -8.27
C GLY A 278 -3.06 14.42 -7.41
N ILE A 279 -2.79 15.38 -6.52
CA ILE A 279 -1.66 15.30 -5.57
C ILE A 279 -1.88 14.17 -4.56
N VAL A 280 -3.09 14.03 -4.02
CA VAL A 280 -3.44 12.94 -3.09
C VAL A 280 -3.26 11.59 -3.78
N ALA A 281 -3.82 11.41 -4.98
CA ALA A 281 -3.66 10.19 -5.77
C ALA A 281 -2.18 9.86 -6.01
N PHE A 282 -1.37 10.85 -6.38
CA PHE A 282 0.06 10.67 -6.59
C PHE A 282 0.78 10.14 -5.35
N ILE A 283 0.55 10.77 -4.19
CA ILE A 283 1.17 10.36 -2.93
C ILE A 283 0.71 8.96 -2.52
N VAL A 284 -0.60 8.70 -2.58
CA VAL A 284 -1.23 7.45 -2.16
C VAL A 284 -0.77 6.30 -3.05
N VAL A 285 -0.94 6.41 -4.37
CA VAL A 285 -0.58 5.35 -5.35
C VAL A 285 0.90 4.97 -5.24
N ILE A 286 1.80 5.95 -5.11
CA ILE A 286 3.22 5.67 -4.91
C ILE A 286 3.46 4.98 -3.56
N ARG A 287 2.80 5.43 -2.49
CA ARG A 287 3.03 4.86 -1.17
C ARG A 287 2.56 3.41 -1.08
N ILE A 288 1.36 3.13 -1.57
CA ILE A 288 0.70 1.81 -1.49
C ILE A 288 1.24 0.80 -2.51
N SER A 289 2.20 1.18 -3.35
CA SER A 289 2.89 0.29 -4.29
C SER A 289 4.33 -0.03 -3.87
N ARG A 290 4.88 0.70 -2.90
CA ARG A 290 6.26 0.54 -2.42
C ARG A 290 6.32 -0.31 -1.16
N PHE A 291 6.48 -1.62 -1.36
CA PHE A 291 6.68 -2.60 -0.30
C PHE A 291 8.12 -3.10 -0.30
N LYS A 292 8.59 -3.49 0.88
CA LYS A 292 9.90 -4.09 1.06
C LYS A 292 9.72 -5.46 1.68
N LEU A 293 9.88 -6.48 0.84
CA LEU A 293 9.63 -7.87 1.17
C LEU A 293 10.87 -8.49 1.84
N VAL A 294 10.78 -8.70 3.15
CA VAL A 294 11.83 -9.30 3.99
C VAL A 294 11.18 -10.42 4.81
N PRO A 295 11.59 -11.70 4.64
CA PRO A 295 10.91 -12.82 5.26
C PRO A 295 10.95 -12.73 6.80
N GLY A 296 9.79 -12.97 7.43
CA GLY A 296 9.60 -12.95 8.89
C GLY A 296 9.69 -11.56 9.55
N ARG A 297 9.82 -10.49 8.76
CA ARG A 297 10.08 -9.15 9.29
C ARG A 297 8.79 -8.46 9.75
N TRP A 298 8.75 -8.11 11.04
CA TRP A 298 7.75 -7.23 11.63
C TRP A 298 8.28 -5.81 11.78
N ILE A 299 7.65 -4.88 11.07
CA ILE A 299 7.93 -3.45 11.14
C ILE A 299 6.98 -2.83 12.17
N PRO A 300 7.49 -2.05 13.14
CA PRO A 300 6.62 -1.36 14.10
C PRO A 300 5.76 -0.32 13.39
N VAL A 301 4.45 -0.36 13.65
CA VAL A 301 3.49 0.66 13.19
C VAL A 301 3.82 1.98 13.88
N ARG A 302 3.99 3.06 13.11
CA ARG A 302 4.33 4.39 13.63
C ARG A 302 3.38 5.43 13.05
N ILE A 303 2.94 6.36 13.89
CA ILE A 303 2.13 7.51 13.49
C ILE A 303 3.04 8.52 12.77
N ARG A 304 2.95 8.58 11.45
CA ARG A 304 3.72 9.52 10.60
C ARG A 304 3.09 9.65 9.22
N LEU A 305 3.45 10.71 8.51
CA LEU A 305 3.01 10.92 7.13
C LEU A 305 3.68 9.94 6.14
N PRO A 306 3.02 9.62 5.02
CA PRO A 306 3.52 8.70 3.99
C PRO A 306 4.62 9.32 3.13
N PHE A 307 4.99 10.58 3.39
CA PHE A 307 6.06 11.30 2.73
C PHE A 307 6.99 11.98 3.75
N LYS A 308 8.12 12.47 3.25
CA LYS A 308 9.07 13.33 3.93
C LYS A 308 9.33 14.55 3.05
N ILE A 309 9.63 15.68 3.68
CA ILE A 309 10.10 16.87 2.99
C ILE A 309 11.57 17.02 3.38
N ASN A 310 12.45 16.96 2.40
CA ASN A 310 13.89 17.14 2.58
C ASN A 310 14.34 18.37 1.79
N ASN A 311 15.40 19.05 2.26
CA ASN A 311 16.06 20.05 1.44
C ASN A 311 16.85 19.36 0.33
N ASP A 312 16.73 19.87 -0.90
CA ASP A 312 17.60 19.47 -1.99
C ASP A 312 18.97 20.17 -1.90
N GLU A 313 19.91 19.73 -2.74
CA GLU A 313 21.27 20.27 -2.79
C GLU A 313 21.34 21.74 -3.23
N PHE A 314 20.25 22.31 -3.76
CA PHE A 314 20.12 23.69 -4.23
C PHE A 314 19.24 24.57 -3.32
N GLY A 315 18.86 24.07 -2.14
CA GLY A 315 18.03 24.80 -1.17
C GLY A 315 16.52 24.78 -1.44
N GLY A 316 16.06 23.99 -2.41
CA GLY A 316 14.64 23.72 -2.67
C GLY A 316 14.06 22.64 -1.75
N LEU A 317 12.73 22.61 -1.61
CA LEU A 317 12.02 21.57 -0.85
C LEU A 317 11.67 20.40 -1.78
N ARG A 318 12.16 19.20 -1.47
CA ARG A 318 11.86 17.97 -2.20
C ARG A 318 10.93 17.07 -1.40
N LEU A 319 9.73 16.82 -1.94
CA LEU A 319 8.80 15.81 -1.43
C LEU A 319 9.29 14.40 -1.81
N GLN A 320 9.50 13.54 -0.82
CA GLN A 320 9.87 12.14 -1.02
C GLN A 320 8.83 11.22 -0.36
N VAL A 321 8.09 10.48 -1.18
CA VAL A 321 7.16 9.44 -0.70
C VAL A 321 7.96 8.26 -0.13
N ARG A 322 7.52 7.74 1.03
CA ARG A 322 8.16 6.64 1.76
C ARG A 322 7.98 5.30 1.05
N GLY A 323 8.75 4.31 1.51
CA GLY A 323 8.88 2.99 0.89
C GLY A 323 10.17 2.89 0.07
N GLU A 324 10.48 1.69 -0.43
CA GLU A 324 11.63 1.53 -1.32
C GLU A 324 11.32 2.10 -2.69
N SER A 325 12.09 3.13 -3.09
CA SER A 325 11.99 3.72 -4.42
C SER A 325 12.71 2.91 -5.49
N PHE A 326 13.58 1.99 -5.09
CA PHE A 326 14.29 1.12 -6.01
C PHE A 326 13.40 -0.05 -6.38
N ASN A 327 13.11 -0.22 -7.67
CA ASN A 327 12.36 -1.36 -8.15
C ASN A 327 13.28 -2.60 -8.16
N GLU A 328 13.18 -3.44 -7.13
CA GLU A 328 14.03 -4.62 -6.98
C GLU A 328 13.89 -5.63 -8.13
N ILE A 329 12.80 -5.56 -8.92
CA ILE A 329 12.53 -6.47 -10.03
C ILE A 329 13.70 -6.59 -11.02
N HIS A 330 14.39 -5.49 -11.28
CA HIS A 330 15.46 -5.45 -12.29
C HIS A 330 16.68 -6.28 -11.91
N ILE A 331 16.99 -6.43 -10.62
CA ILE A 331 18.08 -7.31 -10.18
C ILE A 331 17.56 -8.69 -9.77
N ASN A 332 16.34 -8.75 -9.22
CA ASN A 332 15.75 -10.01 -8.75
C ASN A 332 15.45 -10.99 -9.91
N GLN A 333 15.22 -10.49 -11.13
CA GLN A 333 15.07 -11.32 -12.34
C GLN A 333 16.31 -12.18 -12.66
N TYR A 334 17.48 -11.82 -12.13
CA TYR A 334 18.72 -12.56 -12.30
C TYR A 334 18.98 -13.59 -11.19
N LEU A 335 18.11 -13.68 -10.18
CA LEU A 335 18.24 -14.62 -9.07
C LEU A 335 18.12 -16.07 -9.55
N GLY A 336 19.20 -16.85 -9.38
CA GLY A 336 19.32 -18.21 -9.89
C GLY A 336 19.67 -18.30 -11.38
N LYS A 337 20.26 -17.24 -11.96
CA LYS A 337 20.77 -17.21 -13.34
C LYS A 337 22.26 -16.92 -13.39
N GLU A 338 22.88 -17.32 -14.50
CA GLU A 338 24.20 -16.81 -14.90
C GLU A 338 24.08 -15.39 -15.43
N VAL A 339 25.01 -14.53 -15.02
CA VAL A 339 25.08 -13.13 -15.40
C VAL A 339 26.51 -12.74 -15.74
N LEU A 340 26.61 -11.66 -16.49
CA LEU A 340 27.88 -11.03 -16.82
C LEU A 340 27.97 -9.68 -16.08
N LEU A 341 29.01 -9.54 -15.25
CA LEU A 341 29.28 -8.36 -14.44
C LEU A 341 30.25 -7.45 -15.19
N CYS A 342 29.74 -6.34 -15.72
CA CYS A 342 30.53 -5.33 -16.42
C CYS A 342 30.85 -4.15 -15.51
N ALA A 343 32.04 -3.55 -15.64
CA ALA A 343 32.31 -2.27 -15.02
C ALA A 343 31.34 -1.18 -15.50
N ALA A 344 30.75 -0.41 -14.58
CA ALA A 344 29.86 0.69 -14.95
C ALA A 344 30.59 1.79 -15.72
N ASN A 345 31.86 2.02 -15.37
CA ASN A 345 32.77 2.89 -16.10
C ASN A 345 33.98 2.09 -16.63
N PRO A 346 34.03 1.79 -17.94
CA PRO A 346 35.12 1.05 -18.56
C PRO A 346 36.50 1.69 -18.37
N PHE A 347 36.56 3.02 -18.22
CA PHE A 347 37.81 3.77 -18.11
C PHE A 347 38.39 3.81 -16.69
N LYS A 348 37.64 3.37 -15.68
CA LYS A 348 38.06 3.37 -14.27
C LYS A 348 37.82 2.01 -13.59
N THR A 349 37.96 0.92 -14.35
CA THR A 349 37.71 -0.42 -13.83
C THR A 349 38.94 -1.03 -13.16
N LYS A 350 38.71 -1.73 -12.05
CA LYS A 350 39.68 -2.60 -11.38
C LYS A 350 39.54 -4.06 -11.81
N LEU A 351 38.40 -4.42 -12.42
CA LEU A 351 38.10 -5.77 -12.93
C LEU A 351 38.93 -6.15 -14.16
N GLY A 352 39.28 -5.19 -15.01
CA GLY A 352 40.05 -5.38 -16.24
C GLY A 352 39.29 -6.08 -17.39
N LYS A 353 38.38 -7.01 -17.07
CA LYS A 353 37.47 -7.68 -18.01
C LYS A 353 36.10 -7.94 -17.37
N PRO A 354 35.04 -8.20 -18.15
CA PRO A 354 33.77 -8.65 -17.58
C PRO A 354 33.92 -9.98 -16.85
N LEU A 355 33.23 -10.14 -15.72
CA LEU A 355 33.24 -11.39 -14.94
C LEU A 355 31.96 -12.17 -15.13
N GLU A 356 32.08 -13.48 -15.32
CA GLU A 356 30.93 -14.39 -15.25
C GLU A 356 30.62 -14.74 -13.79
N ALA A 357 29.35 -14.58 -13.40
CA ALA A 357 28.87 -14.90 -12.07
C ALA A 357 27.52 -15.64 -12.14
N TYR A 358 27.21 -16.39 -11.09
CA TYR A 358 25.89 -16.98 -10.88
C TYR A 358 25.31 -16.40 -9.59
N ILE A 359 24.11 -15.81 -9.65
CA ILE A 359 23.48 -15.20 -8.47
C ILE A 359 22.75 -16.29 -7.68
N ASP A 360 23.29 -16.63 -6.51
CA ASP A 360 22.86 -17.76 -5.69
C ASP A 360 21.61 -17.46 -4.87
N ASP A 361 21.67 -16.41 -4.06
CA ASP A 361 20.62 -16.08 -3.09
C ASP A 361 20.52 -14.57 -2.87
N LYS A 362 19.36 -14.16 -2.36
CA LYS A 362 19.08 -12.83 -1.87
C LYS A 362 19.19 -12.82 -0.34
N LEU A 363 20.01 -11.92 0.17
CA LEU A 363 20.29 -11.74 1.59
C LEU A 363 19.76 -10.38 2.07
N PHE A 364 19.30 -10.36 3.30
CA PHE A 364 18.89 -9.14 4.00
C PHE A 364 19.81 -8.97 5.21
N LEU A 365 20.68 -7.97 5.16
CA LEU A 365 21.67 -7.69 6.21
C LEU A 365 21.24 -6.50 7.07
N LEU A 366 22.16 -5.89 7.81
CA LEU A 366 21.86 -4.84 8.78
C LEU A 366 20.99 -3.73 8.17
N TYR A 367 19.98 -3.29 8.95
CA TYR A 367 18.94 -2.34 8.53
C TYR A 367 18.06 -2.83 7.37
N ASP A 368 17.89 -4.15 7.26
CA ASP A 368 17.15 -4.82 6.19
C ASP A 368 17.73 -4.53 4.79
N THR A 369 18.99 -4.13 4.69
CA THR A 369 19.59 -3.76 3.39
C THR A 369 19.68 -5.00 2.50
N THR A 370 19.18 -4.90 1.27
CA THR A 370 19.18 -6.00 0.29
C THR A 370 20.58 -6.18 -0.32
N TYR A 371 21.06 -7.41 -0.31
CA TYR A 371 22.28 -7.85 -0.98
C TYR A 371 21.98 -9.12 -1.79
N PHE A 372 22.70 -9.32 -2.88
CA PHE A 372 22.65 -10.55 -3.67
C PHE A 372 23.99 -11.25 -3.56
N GLN A 373 23.98 -12.48 -3.08
CA GLN A 373 25.16 -13.32 -3.07
C GLN A 373 25.35 -13.92 -4.46
N ALA A 374 26.55 -13.81 -5.00
CA ALA A 374 26.88 -14.41 -6.29
C ALA A 374 28.20 -15.16 -6.23
N ARG A 375 28.31 -16.25 -6.99
CA ARG A 375 29.54 -17.02 -7.20
C ARG A 375 30.15 -16.71 -8.54
N LEU A 376 31.42 -16.32 -8.54
CA LEU A 376 32.23 -16.10 -9.72
C LEU A 376 32.73 -17.43 -10.28
N LYS A 377 32.73 -17.53 -11.62
CA LYS A 377 33.32 -18.69 -12.30
C LYS A 377 34.84 -18.65 -12.34
N GLU A 378 35.42 -17.46 -12.39
CA GLU A 378 36.85 -17.23 -12.38
C GLU A 378 37.25 -16.42 -11.15
N PRO A 379 38.36 -16.77 -10.47
CA PRO A 379 38.82 -16.04 -9.29
C PRO A 379 39.29 -14.63 -9.66
N ILE A 380 39.06 -13.68 -8.75
CA ILE A 380 39.61 -12.32 -8.88
C ILE A 380 41.07 -12.35 -8.40
N PRO A 381 42.03 -11.73 -9.11
CA PRO A 381 43.46 -11.82 -8.81
C PRO A 381 43.95 -11.13 -7.51
N PHE A 382 43.07 -10.69 -6.60
CA PHE A 382 43.48 -10.00 -5.36
C PHE A 382 43.64 -10.98 -4.19
N SER A 383 44.86 -11.13 -3.68
CA SER A 383 45.25 -12.18 -2.70
C SER A 383 44.59 -12.09 -1.32
N GLU A 384 44.12 -10.91 -0.88
CA GLU A 384 43.43 -10.73 0.41
C GLU A 384 41.94 -11.11 0.38
N TYR A 385 41.37 -11.34 -0.81
CA TYR A 385 39.94 -11.59 -1.04
C TYR A 385 39.73 -12.83 -1.92
N GLU A 386 40.42 -13.91 -1.57
CA GLU A 386 40.53 -15.17 -2.32
C GLU A 386 39.23 -16.01 -2.28
N ASN A 387 38.08 -15.38 -2.59
CA ASN A 387 36.76 -15.99 -2.52
C ASN A 387 36.05 -15.93 -3.87
N GLN A 388 35.49 -17.07 -4.31
CA GLN A 388 34.56 -17.13 -5.44
C GLN A 388 33.23 -16.43 -5.12
N VAL A 389 32.91 -16.23 -3.84
CA VAL A 389 31.65 -15.61 -3.41
C VAL A 389 31.83 -14.11 -3.25
N ILE A 390 30.93 -13.35 -3.87
CA ILE A 390 30.85 -11.89 -3.81
C ILE A 390 29.45 -11.45 -3.37
N LEU A 391 29.35 -10.18 -2.96
CA LEU A 391 28.07 -9.53 -2.69
C LEU A 391 27.80 -8.41 -3.69
N LEU A 392 26.59 -8.38 -4.22
CA LEU A 392 26.08 -7.32 -5.06
C LEU A 392 25.07 -6.52 -4.26
N LYS A 393 25.36 -5.25 -4.02
CA LYS A 393 24.40 -4.33 -3.39
C LYS A 393 23.76 -3.46 -4.47
N PRO A 394 22.44 -3.50 -4.67
CA PRO A 394 21.78 -2.64 -5.65
C PRO A 394 22.06 -1.17 -5.37
N LYS A 395 22.29 -0.39 -6.43
CA LYS A 395 22.47 1.05 -6.31
C LYS A 395 21.09 1.72 -6.24
N THR A 396 20.71 2.15 -5.05
CA THR A 396 19.38 2.72 -4.77
C THR A 396 19.35 4.26 -4.80
N GLY A 397 20.49 4.93 -5.07
CA GLY A 397 20.61 6.39 -5.09
C GLY A 397 21.71 6.91 -6.02
N GLY A 398 21.67 8.21 -6.37
CA GLY A 398 22.55 8.87 -7.35
C GLY A 398 21.86 9.13 -8.70
N ILE A 399 22.62 9.66 -9.68
CA ILE A 399 22.09 10.14 -10.97
C ILE A 399 21.56 9.00 -11.87
N THR A 400 22.14 7.80 -11.78
CA THR A 400 21.69 6.61 -12.53
C THR A 400 21.72 5.35 -11.66
N SER A 401 20.56 4.71 -11.53
CA SER A 401 20.38 3.37 -10.94
C SER A 401 20.36 2.26 -12.01
N PHE A 402 20.20 2.65 -13.28
CA PHE A 402 20.13 1.78 -14.45
C PHE A 402 20.96 2.36 -15.60
N ARG A 403 21.42 1.48 -16.50
CA ARG A 403 21.96 1.84 -17.82
C ARG A 403 21.29 0.96 -18.87
N ASN A 404 20.50 1.53 -19.78
CA ASN A 404 19.75 0.78 -20.79
C ASN A 404 18.89 -0.38 -20.21
N ASN A 405 18.13 -0.14 -19.13
CA ASN A 405 17.40 -1.16 -18.34
C ASN A 405 18.23 -2.22 -17.61
N GLU A 406 19.56 -2.16 -17.67
CA GLU A 406 20.44 -3.04 -16.91
C GLU A 406 20.66 -2.46 -15.49
N PRO A 407 20.49 -3.26 -14.41
CA PRO A 407 20.64 -2.76 -13.05
C PRO A 407 22.10 -2.48 -12.71
N ILE A 408 22.32 -1.39 -11.98
CA ILE A 408 23.63 -1.02 -11.44
C ILE A 408 23.74 -1.53 -10.01
N ALA A 409 24.85 -2.19 -9.68
CA ALA A 409 25.15 -2.67 -8.34
C ALA A 409 26.56 -2.29 -7.90
N TYR A 410 26.77 -2.21 -6.60
CA TYR A 410 28.10 -2.17 -5.99
C TYR A 410 28.60 -3.60 -5.84
N LEU A 411 29.78 -3.87 -6.40
CA LEU A 411 30.48 -5.13 -6.25
C LEU A 411 31.31 -5.09 -4.96
N LEU A 412 30.96 -5.96 -4.03
CA LEU A 412 31.55 -6.05 -2.69
C LEU A 412 32.25 -7.39 -2.52
N LEU A 413 33.48 -7.33 -1.99
CA LEU A 413 34.31 -8.49 -1.72
C LEU A 413 34.16 -8.94 -0.27
N ILE A 414 34.12 -10.26 -0.09
CA ILE A 414 34.09 -10.92 1.21
C ILE A 414 35.50 -11.41 1.53
N LYS A 415 36.00 -11.12 2.75
CA LYS A 415 37.30 -11.63 3.22
C LYS A 415 37.27 -13.16 3.36
N LYS A 416 38.41 -13.81 3.16
CA LYS A 416 38.55 -15.28 3.09
C LYS A 416 37.88 -16.06 4.23
N ASP A 417 37.87 -15.53 5.44
CA ASP A 417 37.29 -16.19 6.63
C ASP A 417 36.01 -15.51 7.18
N HIS A 418 35.44 -14.54 6.47
CA HIS A 418 34.27 -13.81 6.95
C HIS A 418 32.98 -14.58 6.69
N ILE A 419 32.31 -15.00 7.77
CA ILE A 419 30.98 -15.62 7.71
C ILE A 419 29.93 -14.51 7.67
N ILE A 420 29.10 -14.49 6.61
CA ILE A 420 28.06 -13.48 6.45
C ILE A 420 27.00 -13.65 7.56
N SER A 421 26.79 -12.59 8.32
CA SER A 421 25.79 -12.50 9.37
C SER A 421 24.74 -11.44 9.02
N HIS A 422 23.49 -11.66 9.41
CA HIS A 422 22.41 -10.66 9.26
C HIS A 422 22.71 -9.32 9.97
N GLN A 423 23.65 -9.31 10.92
CA GLN A 423 24.07 -8.10 11.62
C GLN A 423 25.22 -7.35 10.92
N ASP A 424 25.75 -7.88 9.82
CA ASP A 424 26.90 -7.28 9.15
C ASP A 424 26.58 -5.86 8.61
N PRO A 425 27.33 -4.83 9.03
CA PRO A 425 27.15 -3.49 8.51
C PRO A 425 27.66 -3.38 7.06
N PRO A 426 27.20 -2.39 6.27
CA PRO A 426 27.67 -2.20 4.90
C PRO A 426 29.19 -2.03 4.75
N LYS A 427 29.88 -1.56 5.81
CA LYS A 427 31.34 -1.38 5.85
C LYS A 427 32.11 -2.67 6.12
N ALA A 428 31.43 -3.77 6.47
CA ALA A 428 32.07 -5.07 6.68
C ALA A 428 32.68 -5.64 5.40
N PHE A 429 32.20 -5.18 4.24
CA PHE A 429 32.61 -5.66 2.92
C PHE A 429 33.46 -4.62 2.17
N GLY A 430 34.48 -5.09 1.46
CA GLY A 430 35.35 -4.24 0.67
C GLY A 430 34.68 -3.83 -0.65
N LEU A 431 34.42 -2.54 -0.86
CA LEU A 431 33.92 -2.04 -2.15
C LEU A 431 35.00 -2.10 -3.22
N LEU A 432 34.80 -2.96 -4.21
CA LEU A 432 35.71 -3.05 -5.35
C LEU A 432 35.43 -1.91 -6.34
N GLU A 433 34.25 -1.94 -6.96
CA GLU A 433 33.78 -0.94 -7.92
C GLU A 433 32.24 -1.00 -8.13
N THR A 434 31.73 -0.10 -8.98
CA THR A 434 30.33 -0.11 -9.42
C THR A 434 30.23 -0.86 -10.75
N ILE A 435 29.27 -1.77 -10.85
CA ILE A 435 29.08 -2.65 -11.99
C ILE A 435 27.67 -2.54 -12.58
N VAL A 436 27.52 -3.01 -13.82
CA VAL A 436 26.25 -3.28 -14.50
C VAL A 436 26.10 -4.79 -14.62
N ILE A 437 24.92 -5.31 -14.26
CA ILE A 437 24.61 -6.74 -14.37
C ILE A 437 23.87 -6.96 -15.68
N ARG A 438 24.36 -7.92 -16.49
CA ARG A 438 23.77 -8.27 -17.78
C ARG A 438 23.36 -9.73 -17.82
N GLU A 439 22.31 -10.03 -18.59
CA GLU A 439 22.03 -11.41 -18.98
C GLU A 439 23.17 -11.88 -19.87
N LYS A 440 23.60 -13.13 -19.66
CA LYS A 440 24.68 -13.75 -20.42
C LYS A 440 24.23 -14.16 -21.81
#